data_AF-A0A924V4E1-F1
#
_entry.id   AF-A0A924V4E1-F1
#
_cell.length_a   1.000
_cell.length_b   1.000
_cell.length_c   1.000
_cell.angle_alpha   90.00
_cell.angle_beta   90.00
_cell.angle_gamma   90.00
#
_symmetry.space_group_name_H-M   'P 1'
#
loop_
_entity.id
_entity.type
_entity.pdbx_description
1 polymer ?
#
loop_
_entity_poly.entity_id
_entity_poly.type
_entity_poly.pdbx_seq_one_letter_code
_entity_poly.pdbx_strand_id
1 'polypeptide(L)'
;MNSGRSKHSAQARHFKPFISVCFIIFTLFTLVFLKMEERRMSYAVLKLTREFKKVAELKKQKEIQLVKLSRPQFVENIAKGKLTLKRATDKQIIHLSTIVATK
;
A
#
# COMPACT_ATOMS: atom_id res chain seq x y z
N MET A 1 -65.17 -20.50 25.71
CA MET A 1 -64.23 -19.63 24.97
C MET A 1 -62.89 -20.35 24.79
N ASN A 2 -62.58 -20.89 23.61
CA ASN A 2 -61.21 -21.39 23.30
C ASN A 2 -60.92 -21.55 21.78
N SER A 3 -61.54 -20.74 20.92
CA SER A 3 -61.39 -20.86 19.45
C SER A 3 -60.15 -20.12 18.88
N GLY A 4 -59.50 -19.25 19.67
CA GLY A 4 -58.41 -18.39 19.18
C GLY A 4 -57.03 -19.06 19.02
N ARG A 5 -56.74 -20.14 19.76
CA ARG A 5 -55.39 -20.73 19.82
C ARG A 5 -55.05 -21.63 18.62
N SER A 6 -56.06 -22.21 17.96
CA SER A 6 -55.91 -23.07 16.79
C SER A 6 -55.58 -22.29 15.50
N LYS A 7 -56.00 -21.03 15.38
CA LYS A 7 -55.80 -20.23 14.17
C LYS A 7 -54.32 -19.87 13.97
N HIS A 8 -53.59 -19.58 15.04
CA HIS A 8 -52.15 -19.26 14.98
C HIS A 8 -51.28 -20.43 14.48
N SER A 9 -51.61 -21.67 14.83
CA SER A 9 -50.84 -22.86 14.39
C SER A 9 -51.15 -23.27 12.94
N ALA A 10 -52.34 -22.94 12.44
CA ALA A 10 -52.67 -23.06 11.02
C ALA A 10 -51.94 -22.00 10.18
N GLN A 11 -51.89 -20.76 10.66
CA GLN A 11 -51.16 -19.66 10.00
C GLN A 11 -49.65 -19.96 9.94
N ALA A 12 -49.04 -20.43 11.04
CA ALA A 12 -47.62 -20.79 11.08
C ALA A 12 -47.23 -21.93 10.12
N ARG A 13 -48.16 -22.85 9.80
CA ARG A 13 -47.93 -23.90 8.81
C ARG A 13 -47.87 -23.36 7.37
N HIS A 14 -48.59 -22.28 7.07
CA HIS A 14 -48.54 -21.62 5.77
C HIS A 14 -47.25 -20.79 5.52
N PHE A 15 -46.59 -20.30 6.57
CA PHE A 15 -45.35 -19.52 6.43
C PHE A 15 -44.09 -20.39 6.25
N LYS A 16 -44.11 -21.65 6.68
CA LYS A 16 -42.99 -22.59 6.51
C LYS A 16 -42.47 -22.71 5.06
N PRO A 17 -43.32 -22.91 4.04
CA PRO A 17 -42.84 -22.99 2.66
C PRO A 17 -42.26 -21.65 2.17
N PHE A 18 -42.84 -20.52 2.59
CA PHE A 18 -42.33 -19.19 2.21
C PHE A 18 -40.92 -18.95 2.76
N ILE A 19 -40.69 -19.28 4.03
CA ILE A 19 -39.37 -19.15 4.68
C ILE A 19 -38.34 -20.07 4.02
N SER A 20 -38.73 -21.29 3.63
CA SER A 20 -37.85 -22.22 2.91
C SER A 20 -37.40 -21.64 1.56
N VAL A 21 -38.33 -21.11 0.76
CA VAL A 21 -38.01 -20.48 -0.53
C VAL A 21 -37.15 -19.23 -0.34
N CYS A 22 -37.45 -18.38 0.65
CA CYS A 22 -36.61 -17.23 0.98
C CYS A 22 -35.19 -17.66 1.33
N PHE A 23 -35.02 -18.74 2.10
CA PHE A 23 -33.70 -19.26 2.46
C PHE A 23 -32.91 -19.75 1.24
N ILE A 24 -33.58 -20.42 0.30
CA ILE A 24 -32.97 -20.85 -0.97
C ILE A 24 -32.52 -19.62 -1.78
N ILE A 25 -33.37 -18.61 -1.92
CA ILE A 25 -33.03 -17.38 -2.64
C ILE A 25 -31.84 -16.67 -1.96
N PHE A 26 -31.86 -16.57 -0.64
CA PHE A 26 -30.81 -15.89 0.12
C PHE A 26 -29.47 -16.60 0.01
N THR A 27 -29.47 -17.93 0.07
CA THR A 27 -28.24 -18.73 -0.09
C THR A 27 -27.66 -18.63 -1.50
N LEU A 28 -28.50 -18.67 -2.54
CA LEU A 28 -28.06 -18.45 -3.92
C LEU A 28 -27.48 -17.04 -4.11
N PHE A 29 -28.16 -16.01 -3.61
CA PHE A 29 -27.66 -14.64 -3.68
C PHE A 29 -26.32 -14.50 -2.96
N THR A 30 -26.21 -15.03 -1.74
CA THR A 30 -24.97 -14.97 -0.95
C THR A 30 -23.80 -15.64 -1.68
N LEU A 31 -24.03 -16.80 -2.30
CA LEU A 31 -23.02 -17.49 -3.11
C LEU A 31 -22.56 -16.65 -4.30
N VAL A 32 -23.50 -16.03 -5.03
CA VAL A 32 -23.18 -15.16 -6.17
C VAL A 32 -22.41 -13.93 -5.70
N PHE A 33 -22.82 -13.28 -4.62
CA PHE A 33 -22.13 -12.13 -4.04
C PHE A 33 -20.72 -12.49 -3.60
N LEU A 34 -20.51 -13.63 -2.94
CA LEU A 34 -19.20 -14.08 -2.52
C LEU A 34 -18.26 -14.29 -3.72
N LYS A 35 -18.75 -14.94 -4.78
CA LYS A 35 -18.00 -15.16 -6.03
C LYS A 35 -17.66 -13.83 -6.75
N MET A 36 -18.58 -12.87 -6.74
CA MET A 36 -18.37 -11.55 -7.35
C MET A 36 -17.38 -10.70 -6.54
N GLU A 37 -17.43 -10.78 -5.22
CA GLU A 37 -16.53 -10.05 -4.32
C GLU A 37 -15.10 -10.56 -4.41
N GLU A 38 -14.90 -11.88 -4.47
CA GLU A 38 -13.59 -12.50 -4.68
C GLU A 38 -12.96 -12.02 -6.01
N ARG A 39 -13.76 -11.97 -7.08
CA ARG A 39 -13.31 -11.47 -8.38
C ARG A 39 -12.94 -9.98 -8.33
N ARG A 40 -13.73 -9.14 -7.64
CA ARG A 40 -13.43 -7.71 -7.46
C ARG A 40 -12.14 -7.50 -6.66
N MET A 41 -11.99 -8.21 -5.56
CA MET A 41 -10.80 -8.14 -4.70
C MET A 41 -9.54 -8.60 -5.44
N SER A 42 -9.64 -9.67 -6.23
CA SER A 42 -8.52 -10.18 -7.04
C SER A 42 -7.99 -9.14 -8.03
N TYR A 43 -8.86 -8.39 -8.70
CA TYR A 43 -8.43 -7.32 -9.60
C TYR A 43 -7.80 -6.15 -8.85
N ALA A 44 -8.33 -5.80 -7.67
CA ALA A 44 -7.77 -4.73 -6.86
C ALA A 44 -6.35 -5.07 -6.37
N VAL A 45 -6.14 -6.30 -5.89
CA VAL A 45 -4.82 -6.78 -5.45
C VAL A 45 -3.84 -6.80 -6.62
N LEU A 46 -4.24 -7.35 -7.78
CA LEU A 46 -3.39 -7.37 -8.98
C LEU A 46 -2.98 -5.96 -9.42
N LYS A 47 -3.91 -4.99 -9.37
CA LYS A 47 -3.61 -3.59 -9.68
C LYS A 47 -2.60 -3.02 -8.67
N LEU A 48 -2.85 -3.23 -7.37
CA LEU A 48 -1.99 -2.75 -6.29
C LEU A 48 -0.58 -3.33 -6.40
N THR A 49 -0.44 -4.63 -6.68
CA THR A 49 0.87 -5.28 -6.87
C THR A 49 1.63 -4.69 -8.06
N ARG A 50 0.94 -4.39 -9.17
CA ARG A 50 1.57 -3.76 -10.34
C ARG A 50 2.05 -2.35 -10.03
N GLU A 51 1.26 -1.56 -9.31
CA GLU A 51 1.64 -0.20 -8.92
C GLU A 51 2.80 -0.22 -7.93
N PHE A 52 2.77 -1.10 -6.92
CA PHE A 52 3.86 -1.28 -5.97
C PHE A 52 5.16 -1.68 -6.66
N LYS A 53 5.11 -2.61 -7.62
CA LYS A 53 6.29 -3.03 -8.38
C LYS A 53 6.92 -1.86 -9.16
N LYS A 54 6.11 -1.03 -9.82
CA LYS A 54 6.58 0.18 -10.52
C LYS A 54 7.29 1.15 -9.57
N VAL A 55 6.69 1.43 -8.42
CA VAL A 55 7.28 2.34 -7.43
C VAL A 55 8.58 1.77 -6.86
N ALA A 56 8.63 0.45 -6.60
CA ALA A 56 9.83 -0.21 -6.11
C ALA A 56 10.99 -0.15 -7.13
N GLU A 57 10.69 -0.32 -8.43
CA GLU A 57 11.68 -0.17 -9.50
C GLU A 57 12.20 1.27 -9.59
N LEU A 58 11.31 2.28 -9.51
CA LEU A 58 11.71 3.68 -9.50
C LEU A 58 12.59 4.03 -8.30
N LYS A 59 12.29 3.48 -7.11
CA LYS A 59 13.12 3.66 -5.92
C LYS A 59 14.52 3.10 -6.13
N LYS A 60 14.65 1.87 -6.66
CA LYS A 60 15.94 1.26 -6.98
C LYS A 60 16.74 2.08 -7.99
N GLN A 61 16.09 2.60 -9.04
CA GLN A 61 16.75 3.44 -10.03
C GLN A 61 17.29 4.74 -9.40
N LYS A 62 16.50 5.41 -8.56
CA LYS A 62 16.93 6.63 -7.84
C LYS A 62 18.08 6.35 -6.88
N GLU A 63 18.05 5.22 -6.18
CA GLU A 63 19.14 4.80 -5.30
C GLU A 63 20.43 4.56 -6.09
N ILE A 64 20.36 3.86 -7.22
CA ILE A 64 21.51 3.66 -8.11
C ILE A 64 22.06 5.00 -8.61
N GLN A 65 21.18 5.95 -8.98
CA GLN A 65 21.60 7.30 -9.40
C GLN A 65 22.26 8.07 -8.26
N LEU A 66 21.68 8.02 -7.06
CA LEU A 66 22.25 8.65 -5.88
C LEU A 66 23.64 8.09 -5.57
N VAL A 67 23.80 6.76 -5.57
CA VAL A 67 25.09 6.11 -5.37
C VAL A 67 26.09 6.50 -6.46
N LYS A 68 25.66 6.60 -7.72
CA LYS A 68 26.52 7.06 -8.84
C LYS A 68 27.02 8.49 -8.63
N LEU A 69 26.15 9.39 -8.14
CA LEU A 69 26.48 10.78 -7.83
C LEU A 69 27.31 10.92 -6.56
N SER A 70 27.04 10.11 -5.53
CA SER A 70 27.77 10.14 -4.26
C SER A 70 29.07 9.34 -4.30
N ARG A 71 29.47 8.82 -5.48
CA ARG A 71 30.77 8.16 -5.63
C ARG A 71 31.88 9.13 -5.19
N PRO A 72 32.80 8.72 -4.31
CA PRO A 72 33.88 9.58 -3.84
C PRO A 72 34.69 10.20 -4.98
N GLN A 73 34.94 9.46 -6.08
CA GLN A 73 35.57 10.03 -7.28
C GLN A 73 34.78 11.18 -7.91
N PHE A 74 33.46 11.10 -7.97
CA PHE A 74 32.63 12.14 -8.59
C PHE A 74 32.53 13.38 -7.68
N VAL A 75 32.37 13.15 -6.37
CA VAL A 75 32.42 14.23 -5.36
C VAL A 75 33.79 14.91 -5.38
N GLU A 76 34.89 14.15 -5.49
CA GLU A 76 36.24 14.68 -5.59
C GLU A 76 36.44 15.50 -6.88
N ASN A 77 35.87 15.07 -8.00
CA ASN A 77 35.95 15.81 -9.27
C ASN A 77 35.12 17.11 -9.25
N ILE A 78 33.91 17.08 -8.68
CA ILE A 78 33.10 18.28 -8.49
C ILE A 78 33.78 19.23 -7.50
N ALA A 79 34.29 18.70 -6.40
CA ALA A 79 35.06 19.45 -5.43
C ALA A 79 36.23 20.13 -6.15
N LYS A 80 37.10 19.40 -6.85
CA LYS A 80 38.23 19.99 -7.61
C LYS A 80 37.84 21.03 -8.65
N GLY A 81 36.67 20.89 -9.29
CA GLY A 81 36.22 21.78 -10.37
C GLY A 81 35.48 23.03 -9.91
N LYS A 82 34.76 22.97 -8.78
CA LYS A 82 33.94 24.08 -8.24
C LYS A 82 34.52 24.68 -6.95
N LEU A 83 35.35 23.93 -6.25
CA LEU A 83 36.01 24.31 -5.01
C LEU A 83 37.53 24.15 -5.21
N THR A 84 38.34 25.11 -4.81
CA THR A 84 39.80 24.99 -4.86
C THR A 84 40.33 24.08 -3.74
N LEU A 85 39.76 22.88 -3.60
CA LEU A 85 40.10 21.91 -2.57
C LEU A 85 41.26 21.03 -3.04
N LYS A 86 42.44 21.24 -2.44
CA LYS A 86 43.55 20.28 -2.51
C LYS A 86 43.21 19.02 -1.70
N ARG A 87 43.69 17.87 -2.16
CA ARG A 87 43.52 16.56 -1.51
C ARG A 87 44.06 16.63 -0.08
N ALA A 88 43.21 16.41 0.93
CA ALA A 88 43.62 16.42 2.33
C ALA A 88 44.56 15.23 2.58
N THR A 89 45.82 15.53 2.88
CA THR A 89 46.83 14.57 3.31
C THR A 89 46.78 14.42 4.83
N ASP A 90 47.05 13.22 5.35
CA ASP A 90 46.94 12.83 6.78
C ASP A 90 47.71 13.73 7.78
N LYS A 91 48.54 14.68 7.32
CA LYS A 91 49.32 15.59 8.15
C LYS A 91 49.07 17.07 7.83
N GLN A 92 47.99 17.41 7.13
CA GLN A 92 47.70 18.79 6.75
C GLN A 92 46.83 19.48 7.82
N ILE A 93 47.37 20.52 8.44
CA ILE A 93 46.66 21.35 9.43
C ILE A 93 45.69 22.27 8.69
N ILE A 94 44.39 22.07 8.88
CA ILE A 94 43.34 22.90 8.29
C ILE A 94 43.06 24.06 9.24
N HIS A 95 43.38 25.29 8.84
CA HIS A 95 42.96 26.49 9.55
C HIS A 95 41.48 26.73 9.28
N LEU A 96 40.61 26.21 10.15
CA LEU A 96 39.22 26.60 10.19
C LEU A 96 39.15 27.97 10.87
N SER A 97 39.18 29.06 10.10
CA SER A 97 38.78 30.35 10.66
C SER A 97 37.28 30.26 10.94
N THR A 98 36.94 30.16 12.21
CA THR A 98 35.56 30.27 12.69
C THR A 98 35.08 31.69 12.37
N ILE A 99 34.46 31.86 11.21
CA ILE A 99 33.61 33.02 10.96
C ILE A 99 32.33 32.75 11.75
N VAL A 100 32.39 33.05 13.04
CA VAL A 100 31.21 33.21 13.88
C VAL A 100 30.44 34.37 13.27
N ALA A 101 29.32 34.06 12.62
CA ALA A 101 28.38 35.06 12.16
C ALA A 101 27.70 35.69 13.40
N THR A 102 28.29 36.76 13.91
CA THR A 102 27.66 37.67 14.86
C THR A 102 27.14 38.88 14.11
N LYS A 103 25.84 38.90 13.81
CA LYS A 103 24.92 39.98 14.20
C LYS A 103 23.47 39.58 13.98
#